data_AF-A0AA41WEZ3-F1
#
_entry.id   AF-A0AA41WEZ3-F1
#
_cell.length_a   1.000
_cell.length_b   1.000
_cell.length_c   1.000
_cell.angle_alpha   90.00
_cell.angle_beta   90.00
_cell.angle_gamma   90.00
#
_symmetry.space_group_name_H-M   'P 1'
#
loop_
_entity.id
_entity.type
_entity.pdbx_description
1 polymer ?
#
loop_
_entity_poly.entity_id
_entity_poly.type
_entity_poly.pdbx_seq_one_letter_code
_entity_poly.pdbx_strand_id
1 'polypeptide(L)'
;MHADSLARELAGLISDYLVGELDFGSFEQAFVGLTWNAHQLGDASLDEVVKDIEHALVQSRAHVFNETEFRRWLTDALHKLAVRT
;
A
#
# COMPACT_ATOMS: atom_id res chain seq x y z
N MET A 1 -1.12 17.60 -7.70
CA MET A 1 -2.53 17.60 -7.26
C MET A 1 -3.15 16.21 -7.26
N HIS A 2 -2.99 15.36 -8.29
CA HIS A 2 -3.50 13.97 -8.21
C HIS A 2 -2.58 13.02 -7.41
N ALA A 3 -1.25 13.12 -7.58
CA ALA A 3 -0.27 12.35 -6.82
C ALA A 3 -0.41 12.50 -5.30
N ASP A 4 -0.55 13.75 -4.83
CA ASP A 4 -0.63 14.06 -3.40
C ASP A 4 -1.91 13.52 -2.74
N SER A 5 -3.00 13.36 -3.53
CA SER A 5 -4.25 12.74 -3.07
C SER A 5 -4.05 11.25 -2.90
N LEU A 6 -3.52 10.58 -3.94
CA LEU A 6 -3.29 9.15 -3.93
C LEU A 6 -2.30 8.72 -2.84
N ALA A 7 -1.23 9.48 -2.63
CA ALA A 7 -0.26 9.22 -1.56
C ALA A 7 -0.93 9.24 -0.18
N ARG A 8 -1.83 10.19 0.07
CA ARG A 8 -2.56 10.31 1.34
C ARG A 8 -3.59 9.20 1.52
N GLU A 9 -4.33 8.87 0.46
CA GLU A 9 -5.30 7.77 0.49
C GLU A 9 -4.60 6.43 0.75
N LEU A 10 -3.45 6.20 0.12
CA LEU A 10 -2.64 5.00 0.33
C LEU A 10 -2.06 4.95 1.75
N ALA A 11 -1.55 6.07 2.26
CA ALA A 11 -1.06 6.17 3.62
C ALA A 11 -2.16 5.90 4.66
N GLY A 12 -3.38 6.40 4.42
CA GLY A 12 -4.55 6.11 5.24
C GLY A 12 -4.89 4.62 5.25
N LEU A 13 -4.98 4.01 4.07
CA LEU A 13 -5.27 2.58 3.94
C LEU A 13 -4.24 1.69 4.65
N ILE A 14 -2.95 2.02 4.51
CA ILE A 14 -1.88 1.30 5.22
C ILE A 14 -2.04 1.46 6.74
N SER A 15 -2.35 2.67 7.20
CA SER A 15 -2.53 2.95 8.62
C SER A 15 -3.68 2.13 9.20
N ASP A 16 -4.83 2.09 8.54
CA ASP A 16 -6.02 1.35 8.96
C ASP A 16 -5.73 -0.16 9.11
N TYR A 17 -4.96 -0.74 8.19
CA TYR A 17 -4.50 -2.13 8.32
C TYR A 17 -3.53 -2.33 9.49
N LEU A 18 -2.56 -1.44 9.66
CA LEU A 18 -1.56 -1.55 10.74
C LEU A 18 -2.18 -1.47 12.14
N VAL A 19 -3.21 -0.64 12.32
CA VAL A 19 -3.94 -0.54 13.60
C VAL A 19 -4.99 -1.64 13.80
N GLY A 20 -5.27 -2.45 12.77
CA GLY A 20 -6.18 -3.59 12.84
C GLY A 20 -7.65 -3.27 12.56
N GLU A 21 -7.95 -2.10 11.98
CA GLU A 21 -9.29 -1.75 11.50
C GLU A 21 -9.64 -2.50 10.20
N LEU A 22 -8.63 -2.97 9.46
CA LEU A 22 -8.77 -3.82 8.29
C LEU A 22 -8.08 -5.17 8.50
N ASP A 23 -8.77 -6.25 8.10
CA ASP A 23 -8.13 -7.53 7.88
C ASP A 23 -7.33 -7.53 6.56
N PHE A 24 -6.48 -8.55 6.36
CA PHE A 24 -5.61 -8.63 5.19
C PHE A 24 -6.38 -8.66 3.86
N GLY A 25 -7.50 -9.37 3.79
CA GLY A 25 -8.30 -9.46 2.57
C GLY A 25 -9.00 -8.13 2.25
N SER A 26 -9.54 -7.47 3.27
CA SER A 26 -10.12 -6.14 3.16
C SER A 26 -9.10 -5.09 2.72
N PHE A 27 -7.89 -5.13 3.28
CA PHE A 27 -6.77 -4.29 2.86
C PHE A 27 -6.38 -4.52 1.40
N GLU A 28 -6.18 -5.78 1.00
CA GLU A 28 -5.79 -6.15 -0.37
C GLU A 28 -6.82 -5.66 -1.40
N GLN A 29 -8.11 -5.87 -1.13
CA GLN A 29 -9.18 -5.42 -2.02
C GLN A 29 -9.21 -3.89 -2.14
N ALA A 30 -9.11 -3.16 -1.03
CA ALA A 30 -9.10 -1.70 -1.03
C ALA A 30 -7.85 -1.14 -1.73
N PHE A 31 -6.70 -1.78 -1.55
CA PHE A 31 -5.45 -1.43 -2.20
C PHE A 31 -5.57 -1.54 -3.72
N VAL A 32 -6.04 -2.70 -4.23
CA VAL A 32 -6.25 -2.91 -5.66
C VAL A 32 -7.24 -1.89 -6.23
N GLY A 33 -8.33 -1.61 -5.53
CA GLY A 33 -9.31 -0.60 -5.96
C GLY A 33 -8.71 0.80 -6.08
N LEU A 34 -7.85 1.18 -5.14
CA LEU A 34 -7.18 2.47 -5.12
C LEU A 34 -6.13 2.59 -6.23
N THR A 35 -5.30 1.56 -6.42
CA THR A 35 -4.17 1.58 -7.36
C THR A 35 -4.55 1.27 -8.80
N TRP A 36 -5.71 0.65 -9.04
CA TRP A 36 -6.24 0.42 -10.40
C TRP A 36 -6.39 1.72 -11.19
N ASN A 37 -6.93 2.76 -10.54
CA ASN A 37 -7.07 4.09 -11.15
C ASN A 37 -5.72 4.81 -11.30
N ALA A 38 -4.80 4.61 -10.36
CA ALA A 38 -3.45 5.19 -10.41
C ALA A 38 -2.65 4.71 -11.63
N HIS A 39 -2.73 3.41 -11.92
CA HIS A 39 -2.11 2.81 -13.10
C HIS A 39 -2.68 3.38 -14.42
N GLN A 40 -3.97 3.72 -14.46
CA GLN A 40 -4.57 4.37 -15.63
C GLN A 40 -4.13 5.83 -15.81
N LEU A 41 -3.76 6.51 -14.72
CA LEU A 41 -3.39 7.93 -14.72
C LEU A 41 -1.89 8.18 -14.97
N GLY A 42 -1.04 7.14 -14.98
CA GLY A 42 0.37 7.25 -15.34
C GLY A 42 1.21 8.05 -14.34
N ASP A 43 0.87 7.99 -13.06
CA ASP A 43 1.57 8.73 -12.01
C ASP A 43 2.89 8.04 -11.61
N ALA A 44 3.97 8.40 -12.30
CA ALA A 44 5.30 7.82 -12.10
C ALA A 44 5.88 8.08 -10.70
N SER A 45 5.33 9.02 -9.93
CA SER A 45 5.88 9.40 -8.62
C SER A 45 5.62 8.35 -7.52
N LEU A 46 4.50 7.61 -7.64
CA LEU A 46 4.06 6.60 -6.68
C LEU A 46 4.18 5.16 -7.18
N ASP A 47 4.47 4.99 -8.47
CA ASP A 47 4.58 3.70 -9.15
C ASP A 47 5.55 2.73 -8.43
N GLU A 48 6.70 3.21 -7.96
CA GLU A 48 7.66 2.39 -7.21
C GLU A 48 7.06 1.87 -5.90
N VAL A 49 6.40 2.72 -5.10
CA VAL A 49 5.81 2.34 -3.81
C VAL A 49 4.64 1.37 -4.01
N VAL A 50 3.82 1.61 -5.04
CA VAL A 50 2.70 0.73 -5.40
C VAL A 50 3.21 -0.65 -5.78
N LYS A 51 4.21 -0.75 -6.66
CA LYS A 51 4.83 -2.03 -7.05
C LYS A 51 5.47 -2.77 -5.89
N ASP A 52 6.13 -2.01 -5.02
CA ASP A 52 6.73 -2.51 -3.78
C ASP A 52 5.65 -3.16 -2.89
N ILE A 53 4.49 -2.50 -2.70
CA ILE A 53 3.35 -3.04 -1.91
C ILE A 53 2.72 -4.25 -2.61
N GLU A 54 2.51 -4.20 -3.93
CA GLU A 54 2.01 -5.32 -4.72
C GLU A 54 2.88 -6.57 -4.56
N HIS A 55 4.21 -6.38 -4.63
CA HIS A 55 5.15 -7.47 -4.44
C HIS A 55 5.03 -8.06 -3.02
N ALA A 56 4.92 -7.23 -1.99
CA ALA A 56 4.72 -7.70 -0.60
C ALA A 56 3.40 -8.46 -0.42
N LEU A 57 2.31 -8.02 -1.08
CA LEU A 57 1.03 -8.72 -1.09
C LEU A 57 1.14 -10.11 -1.72
N VAL A 58 1.80 -10.22 -2.88
CA VAL A 58 2.02 -11.51 -3.56
C VAL A 58 2.85 -12.46 -2.69
N GLN A 59 3.92 -11.98 -2.06
CA GLN A 59 4.74 -12.80 -1.16
C GLN A 59 3.96 -13.28 0.06
N SER A 60 3.08 -12.44 0.61
CA SER A 60 2.22 -12.81 1.76
C SER A 60 1.16 -13.84 1.36
N ARG A 61 0.52 -13.68 0.19
CA ARG A 61 -0.41 -14.65 -0.40
C ARG A 61 0.26 -16.00 -0.69
N ALA A 62 1.52 -15.99 -1.09
CA ALA A 62 2.32 -17.19 -1.31
C ALA A 62 2.83 -17.82 -0.01
N HIS A 63 2.48 -17.28 1.16
CA HIS A 63 2.97 -17.68 2.48
C HIS A 63 4.50 -17.62 2.63
N VAL A 64 5.18 -16.81 1.80
CA VAL A 64 6.61 -16.52 1.93
C VAL A 64 6.83 -15.52 3.07
N PHE A 65 5.92 -14.55 3.21
CA PHE A 65 5.85 -13.67 4.37
C PHE A 65 4.69 -14.05 5.27
N ASN A 66 4.95 -14.04 6.57
CA ASN A 66 3.89 -14.04 7.57
C ASN A 66 3.34 -12.61 7.77
N GLU A 67 2.21 -12.50 8.48
CA GLU A 67 1.54 -11.22 8.71
C GLU A 67 2.43 -10.20 9.44
N THR A 68 3.32 -10.64 10.33
CA THR A 68 4.22 -9.73 11.05
C THR A 68 5.25 -9.11 10.10
N GLU A 69 5.82 -9.91 9.20
CA GLU A 69 6.75 -9.43 8.17
C GLU A 69 6.08 -8.47 7.21
N PHE A 70 4.84 -8.77 6.80
CA PHE A 70 4.04 -7.90 5.96
C PHE A 70 3.74 -6.55 6.64
N ARG A 71 3.29 -6.56 7.90
CA ARG A 71 3.07 -5.33 8.69
C ARG A 71 4.34 -4.49 8.86
N ARG A 72 5.49 -5.13 9.07
CA ARG A 72 6.78 -4.44 9.14
C ARG A 72 7.09 -3.74 7.82
N TRP A 73 6.92 -4.46 6.71
CA TRP A 73 7.17 -3.92 5.39
C TRP A 73 6.24 -2.73 5.08
N LEU A 74 4.96 -2.83 5.44
CA LEU A 74 3.99 -1.74 5.29
C LEU A 74 4.33 -0.51 6.15
N THR A 75 4.90 -0.71 7.33
CA THR A 75 5.38 0.40 8.19
C THR A 75 6.49 1.19 7.49
N ASP A 76 7.42 0.50 6.84
CA ASP A 76 8.49 1.14 6.06
C ASP A 76 7.92 1.89 4.84
N ALA A 77 6.93 1.31 4.15
CA ALA A 77 6.23 1.96 3.04
C ALA A 77 5.48 3.23 3.49
N LEU A 78 4.79 3.18 4.63
CA LEU A 78 4.10 4.33 5.22
C LEU A 78 5.08 5.46 5.54
N HIS A 79 6.26 5.13 6.08
CA HIS A 79 7.29 6.12 6.36
C HIS A 79 7.80 6.81 5.08
N LYS A 80 8.03 6.05 4.00
CA LYS A 80 8.41 6.59 2.68
C LYS A 80 7.35 7.54 2.11
N LEU A 81 6.07 7.22 2.30
CA LEU A 81 4.94 8.06 1.85
C LEU A 81 4.84 9.35 2.67
N ALA A 82 5.01 9.28 3.99
CA ALA A 82 4.93 10.45 4.88
C ALA A 82 6.07 11.45 4.71
N VAL A 83 7.27 10.99 4.33
CA VAL A 83 8.42 11.88 4.06
C VAL A 83 8.28 12.63 2.73
N ARG A 84 7.41 12.14 1.83
CA ARG A 84 7.15 12.75 0.52
C ARG A 84 6.09 13.86 0.54
N THR A 85 5.16 13.85 1.51
CA THR A 85 4.07 14.83 1.67
C THR A 85 4.47 16.04 2.50
#